data_AF-X1GZF3-F1
#
_entry.id   AF-X1GZF3-F1
#
_cell.length_a   1.000
_cell.length_b   1.000
_cell.length_c   1.000
_cell.angle_alpha   90.00
_cell.angle_beta   90.00
_cell.angle_gamma   90.00
#
_symmetry.space_group_name_H-M   'P 1'
#
loop_
_entity.id
_entity.type
_entity.pdbx_description
1 polymer ?
#
loop_
_entity_poly.entity_id
_entity_poly.type
_entity_poly.pdbx_seq_one_letter_code
_entity_poly.pdbx_strand_id
1 'polypeptide(L)'
;VISNFGIFIIETKNYYGWITGDDYSDYWILTIAKYERKMINPVRQNYGHVQVLKNLLKDYSNISYYPIVVFTKRSIFNVKTGTDVVYNTDLLTTIKKYQIEAISDDLKDKIYKYLINLNIKERRLRKDHVIRIKEKKKNNKSKIKNNICPKCGGLLVIRNGKYGKFKGCRNFPECKFTTNL
;
A
#
# COMPACT_ATOMS: atom_id res chain seq x y z
N VAL A 1 -2.23 5.24 -13.41
CA VAL A 1 -2.58 5.44 -14.84
C VAL A 1 -3.92 4.79 -15.09
N ILE A 2 -4.85 5.50 -15.70
CA ILE A 2 -6.17 4.96 -16.09
C ILE A 2 -6.08 4.66 -17.59
N SER A 3 -6.36 3.42 -18.01
CA SER A 3 -6.34 3.01 -19.42
C SER A 3 -7.58 2.18 -19.77
N ASN A 4 -7.74 1.83 -21.05
CA ASN A 4 -8.81 0.93 -21.51
C ASN A 4 -8.70 -0.46 -20.87
N PHE A 5 -7.49 -0.88 -20.51
CA PHE A 5 -7.23 -2.23 -19.98
C PHE A 5 -7.42 -2.31 -18.46
N GLY A 6 -7.41 -1.17 -17.77
CA GLY A 6 -7.56 -1.12 -16.32
C GLY A 6 -6.87 0.08 -15.68
N ILE A 7 -6.76 0.05 -14.35
CA ILE A 7 -6.02 1.05 -13.59
C ILE A 7 -4.67 0.46 -13.20
N PHE A 8 -3.58 1.05 -13.67
CA PHE A 8 -2.22 0.72 -13.26
C PHE A 8 -1.78 1.60 -12.08
N ILE A 9 -1.40 0.96 -10.98
CA ILE A 9 -0.98 1.58 -9.74
C ILE A 9 0.54 1.45 -9.68
N ILE A 10 1.22 2.50 -10.13
CA ILE A 10 2.67 2.49 -10.34
C ILE A 10 3.34 3.15 -9.12
N GLU A 11 4.13 2.39 -8.36
CA GLU A 11 4.94 2.89 -7.25
C GLU A 11 6.41 2.90 -7.68
N THR A 12 6.95 4.09 -7.94
CA THR A 12 8.34 4.25 -8.35
C THR A 12 9.26 4.47 -7.15
N LYS A 13 10.37 3.73 -7.11
CA LYS A 13 11.42 3.83 -6.11
C LYS A 13 12.77 4.16 -6.76
N ASN A 14 13.50 5.08 -6.14
CA ASN A 14 14.84 5.48 -6.59
C ASN A 14 15.87 5.18 -5.50
N TYR A 15 16.20 3.90 -5.35
CA TYR A 15 17.23 3.44 -4.43
C TYR A 15 18.52 3.09 -5.17
N TYR A 16 19.62 3.12 -4.44
CA TYR A 16 20.93 2.66 -4.91
C TYR A 16 21.38 1.50 -4.02
N GLY A 17 21.84 0.41 -4.62
CA GLY A 17 22.30 -0.79 -3.90
C GLY A 17 21.52 -2.07 -4.24
N TRP A 18 21.80 -3.13 -3.48
CA TRP A 18 21.16 -4.44 -3.64
C TRP A 18 19.91 -4.54 -2.78
N ILE A 19 18.82 -5.06 -3.35
CA ILE A 19 17.52 -5.15 -2.68
C ILE A 19 17.07 -6.60 -2.64
N THR A 20 16.71 -7.08 -1.45
CA THR A 20 16.14 -8.41 -1.25
C THR A 20 14.86 -8.34 -0.44
N GLY A 21 13.93 -9.26 -0.71
CA GLY A 21 12.63 -9.28 -0.03
C GLY A 21 11.60 -10.17 -0.69
N ASP A 22 10.40 -10.16 -0.11
CA ASP A 22 9.23 -10.93 -0.55
C ASP A 22 7.92 -10.18 -0.25
N ASP A 23 6.78 -10.69 -0.70
CA ASP A 23 5.46 -10.06 -0.50
C ASP A 23 4.98 -10.04 0.96
N TYR A 24 5.45 -10.96 1.78
CA TYR A 24 4.92 -11.21 3.12
C TYR A 24 5.58 -10.34 4.19
N SER A 25 6.87 -10.06 4.02
CA SER A 25 7.68 -9.27 4.94
C SER A 25 7.25 -7.81 4.96
N ASP A 26 7.16 -7.21 6.15
CA ASP A 26 6.81 -5.78 6.28
C ASP A 26 7.91 -4.85 5.72
N TYR A 27 9.15 -5.35 5.70
CA TYR A 27 10.31 -4.62 5.23
C TYR A 27 11.12 -5.48 4.26
N TRP A 28 11.72 -4.83 3.29
CA TRP A 28 12.79 -5.37 2.45
C TRP A 28 14.13 -4.88 2.95
N ILE A 29 15.20 -5.56 2.55
CA ILE A 29 16.56 -5.20 2.91
C ILE A 29 17.20 -4.49 1.72
N LEU A 30 17.79 -3.33 1.98
CA LEU A 30 18.65 -2.59 1.06
C LEU A 30 20.09 -2.66 1.57
N THR A 31 20.96 -3.28 0.79
CA THR A 31 22.39 -3.46 1.08
C THR A 31 23.22 -2.51 0.21
N ILE A 32 24.05 -1.70 0.86
CA ILE A 32 24.99 -0.77 0.22
C ILE A 32 26.38 -1.06 0.80
N ALA A 33 27.29 -1.54 -0.05
CA ALA A 33 28.59 -2.07 0.37
C ALA A 33 28.43 -3.12 1.49
N LYS A 34 28.85 -2.82 2.71
CA LYS A 34 28.75 -3.72 3.88
C LYS A 34 27.57 -3.40 4.81
N TYR A 35 26.78 -2.38 4.50
CA TYR A 35 25.71 -1.89 5.38
C TYR A 35 24.35 -2.30 4.87
N GLU A 36 23.51 -2.79 5.78
CA GLU A 36 22.12 -3.14 5.50
C GLU A 36 21.16 -2.16 6.15
N ARG A 37 20.08 -1.82 5.44
CA ARG A 37 19.01 -0.97 5.94
C ARG A 37 17.67 -1.59 5.59
N LYS A 38 16.73 -1.54 6.54
CA LYS A 38 15.33 -1.89 6.27
C LYS A 38 14.66 -0.78 5.48
N MET A 39 14.00 -1.13 4.40
CA MET A 39 13.07 -0.27 3.68
C MET A 39 11.66 -0.85 3.77
N ILE A 40 10.64 0.00 3.78
CA ILE A 40 9.24 -0.46 3.76
C ILE A 40 9.03 -1.26 2.48
N ASN A 41 8.36 -2.41 2.61
CA ASN A 41 8.02 -3.25 1.47
C ASN A 41 7.13 -2.45 0.47
N PRO A 42 7.62 -2.15 -0.74
CA PRO A 42 6.90 -1.35 -1.72
C PRO A 42 5.69 -2.09 -2.31
N VAL A 43 5.70 -3.43 -2.34
CA VAL A 43 4.54 -4.23 -2.77
C VAL A 43 3.40 -4.07 -1.77
N ARG A 44 3.69 -4.14 -0.46
CA ARG A 44 2.68 -3.92 0.59
C ARG A 44 2.16 -2.48 0.60
N GLN A 45 3.03 -1.50 0.35
CA GLN A 45 2.61 -0.11 0.17
C GLN A 45 1.67 0.03 -1.04
N ASN A 46 2.05 -0.54 -2.18
CA ASN A 46 1.23 -0.51 -3.40
C ASN A 46 -0.11 -1.21 -3.20
N TYR A 47 -0.14 -2.37 -2.53
CA TYR A 47 -1.37 -3.03 -2.12
C TYR A 47 -2.30 -2.11 -1.32
N GLY A 48 -1.77 -1.32 -0.39
CA GLY A 48 -2.53 -0.31 0.34
C GLY A 48 -3.18 0.73 -0.58
N HIS A 49 -2.45 1.21 -1.60
CA HIS A 49 -2.99 2.11 -2.62
C HIS A 49 -4.10 1.44 -3.44
N VAL A 50 -3.94 0.17 -3.82
CA VAL A 50 -4.98 -0.61 -4.51
C VAL A 50 -6.26 -0.70 -3.66
N GLN A 51 -6.15 -1.02 -2.36
CA GLN A 51 -7.34 -1.13 -1.50
C GLN A 51 -8.08 0.20 -1.35
N VAL A 52 -7.35 1.31 -1.24
CA VAL A 52 -7.96 2.64 -1.20
C VAL A 52 -8.72 2.93 -2.49
N LEU A 53 -8.10 2.66 -3.65
CA LEU A 53 -8.76 2.88 -4.94
C LEU A 53 -9.98 1.98 -5.15
N LYS A 54 -9.91 0.69 -4.76
CA LYS A 54 -11.05 -0.23 -4.78
C LYS A 54 -12.22 0.30 -3.96
N ASN A 55 -11.94 0.84 -2.77
CA ASN A 55 -12.99 1.40 -1.92
C ASN A 55 -13.56 2.71 -2.48
N LEU A 56 -12.71 3.59 -3.01
CA LEU A 56 -13.14 4.87 -3.60
C LEU A 56 -13.98 4.67 -4.85
N LEU A 57 -13.67 3.64 -5.65
CA LEU A 57 -14.30 3.35 -6.93
C LEU A 57 -15.26 2.16 -6.86
N LYS A 58 -15.72 1.78 -5.67
CA LYS A 58 -16.59 0.61 -5.44
C LYS A 58 -17.90 0.65 -6.26
N ASP A 59 -18.36 1.84 -6.60
CA ASP A 59 -19.60 2.07 -7.35
C ASP A 59 -19.40 1.93 -8.88
N TYR A 60 -18.15 1.75 -9.32
CA TYR A 60 -17.80 1.46 -10.70
C TYR A 60 -17.50 -0.04 -10.84
N SER A 61 -18.31 -0.76 -11.62
CA SER A 61 -18.12 -2.19 -11.88
C SER A 61 -17.01 -2.48 -12.89
N ASN A 62 -16.44 -3.69 -12.83
CA ASN A 62 -15.51 -4.27 -13.82
C ASN A 62 -14.15 -3.55 -13.97
N ILE A 63 -13.70 -2.83 -12.95
CA ILE A 63 -12.35 -2.24 -12.96
C ILE A 63 -11.31 -3.28 -12.52
N SER A 64 -10.38 -3.58 -13.41
CA SER A 64 -9.15 -4.29 -13.08
C SER A 64 -8.10 -3.33 -12.52
N TYR A 65 -7.38 -3.79 -11.48
CA TYR A 65 -6.32 -3.02 -10.81
C TYR A 65 -5.01 -3.77 -10.91
N TYR A 66 -4.00 -3.14 -11.51
CA TYR A 66 -2.70 -3.74 -11.77
C TYR A 66 -1.61 -3.02 -10.95
N PRO A 67 -1.19 -3.60 -9.82
CA PRO A 67 -0.07 -3.06 -9.05
C PRO A 67 1.25 -3.29 -9.79
N ILE A 68 2.07 -2.25 -9.91
CA ILE A 68 3.43 -2.35 -10.46
C ILE A 68 4.37 -1.57 -9.56
N VAL A 69 5.46 -2.21 -9.13
CA VAL A 69 6.56 -1.54 -8.42
C VAL A 69 7.71 -1.34 -9.42
N VAL A 70 8.19 -0.11 -9.51
CA VAL A 70 9.21 0.29 -10.47
C VAL A 70 10.46 0.75 -9.76
N PHE A 71 11.61 0.16 -10.08
CA PHE A 71 12.92 0.60 -9.60
C PHE A 71 13.74 1.26 -10.72
N THR A 72 14.61 2.19 -10.36
CA THR A 72 15.65 2.67 -11.28
C THR A 72 16.76 1.62 -11.40
N LYS A 73 17.49 1.63 -12.52
CA LYS A 73 18.68 0.76 -12.74
C LYS A 73 19.84 1.01 -11.77
N ARG A 74 19.71 1.95 -10.83
CA ARG A 74 20.68 2.23 -9.76
C ARG A 74 20.64 1.19 -8.65
N SER A 75 19.55 0.43 -8.55
CA SER A 75 19.45 -0.72 -7.67
C SER A 75 19.49 -2.01 -8.48
N ILE A 76 19.94 -3.08 -7.84
CA ILE A 76 19.77 -4.46 -8.31
C ILE A 76 18.84 -5.14 -7.31
N PHE A 77 17.78 -5.81 -7.77
CA PHE A 77 16.84 -6.48 -6.87
C PHE A 77 16.75 -7.98 -7.15
N ASN A 78 16.68 -8.76 -6.08
CA ASN A 78 16.36 -10.18 -6.07
C ASN A 78 15.22 -10.41 -5.07
N VAL A 79 13.98 -10.35 -5.57
CA VAL A 79 12.76 -10.37 -4.75
C VAL A 79 11.83 -11.49 -5.19
N LYS A 80 11.10 -12.06 -4.24
CA LYS A 80 10.11 -13.12 -4.49
C LYS A 80 8.71 -12.55 -4.35
N THR A 81 8.14 -12.09 -5.47
CA THR A 81 6.87 -11.36 -5.49
C THR A 81 5.93 -11.91 -6.54
N GLY A 82 4.63 -11.94 -6.25
CA GLY A 82 3.58 -12.16 -7.23
C GLY A 82 3.17 -10.87 -7.95
N THR A 83 3.54 -9.71 -7.41
CA THR A 83 3.38 -8.40 -8.07
C THR A 83 4.55 -8.15 -9.03
N ASP A 84 4.29 -7.50 -10.16
CA ASP A 84 5.33 -7.05 -11.10
C ASP A 84 6.28 -6.04 -10.40
N VAL A 85 7.53 -6.45 -10.19
CA VAL A 85 8.63 -5.58 -9.73
C VAL A 85 9.64 -5.48 -10.86
N VAL A 86 9.70 -4.30 -11.48
CA VAL A 86 10.41 -4.11 -12.76
C VAL A 86 11.32 -2.88 -12.74
N TYR A 87 12.24 -2.80 -13.70
CA TYR A 87 12.96 -1.55 -13.92
C TYR A 87 12.10 -0.54 -14.69
N ASN A 88 12.44 0.74 -14.56
CA ASN A 88 11.79 1.83 -15.30
C ASN A 88 11.85 1.64 -16.82
N THR A 89 12.90 0.98 -17.33
CA THR A 89 13.04 0.63 -18.76
C THR A 89 11.99 -0.38 -19.22
N ASP A 90 11.50 -1.22 -18.31
CA ASP A 90 10.64 -2.37 -18.61
C ASP A 90 9.17 -2.05 -18.25
N LEU A 91 8.88 -0.83 -17.79
CA LEU A 91 7.54 -0.42 -17.38
C LEU A 91 6.56 -0.46 -18.55
N LEU A 92 6.95 0.09 -19.70
CA LEU A 92 6.07 0.13 -20.88
C LEU A 92 5.77 -1.27 -21.40
N THR A 93 6.77 -2.15 -21.46
CA THR A 93 6.58 -3.54 -21.90
C THR A 93 5.71 -4.31 -20.91
N THR A 94 5.84 -4.05 -19.61
CA THR A 94 5.00 -4.63 -18.56
C THR A 94 3.54 -4.21 -18.68
N ILE A 95 3.26 -2.92 -18.88
CA ILE A 95 1.89 -2.40 -19.09
C ILE A 95 1.25 -3.02 -20.35
N LYS A 96 2.04 -3.22 -21.42
CA LYS A 96 1.55 -3.78 -22.68
C LYS A 96 1.19 -5.28 -22.63
N LYS A 97 1.52 -6.00 -21.55
CA LYS A 97 1.06 -7.38 -21.32
C LYS A 97 -0.46 -7.48 -21.16
N TYR A 98 -1.11 -6.38 -20.78
CA TYR A 98 -2.54 -6.32 -20.50
C TYR A 98 -3.27 -5.77 -21.73
N GLN A 99 -4.08 -6.62 -22.38
CA GLN A 99 -4.71 -6.32 -23.67
C GLN A 99 -6.24 -6.46 -23.67
N ILE A 100 -6.83 -6.93 -22.57
CA ILE A 100 -8.27 -7.10 -22.47
C ILE A 100 -8.86 -5.74 -22.09
N GLU A 101 -9.59 -5.11 -23.01
CA GLU A 101 -10.30 -3.87 -22.73
C GLU A 101 -11.43 -4.10 -21.72
N ALA A 102 -11.42 -3.31 -20.65
CA ALA A 102 -12.35 -3.37 -19.54
C ALA A 102 -12.99 -2.01 -19.20
N ILE A 103 -12.45 -0.90 -19.73
CA ILE A 103 -12.86 0.46 -19.38
C ILE A 103 -13.06 1.30 -20.65
N SER A 104 -14.27 1.83 -20.86
CA SER A 104 -14.58 2.74 -21.96
C SER A 104 -14.01 4.16 -21.73
N ASP A 105 -13.88 4.95 -22.80
CA ASP A 105 -13.40 6.34 -22.71
C ASP A 105 -14.24 7.21 -21.77
N ASP A 106 -15.57 7.11 -21.84
CA ASP A 106 -16.49 7.82 -20.92
C ASP A 106 -16.26 7.42 -19.46
N LEU A 107 -16.06 6.12 -19.19
CA LEU A 107 -15.79 5.62 -17.85
C LEU A 107 -14.43 6.10 -17.33
N LYS A 108 -13.39 6.13 -18.19
CA LYS A 108 -12.08 6.69 -17.82
C LYS A 108 -12.19 8.15 -17.39
N ASP A 109 -12.92 8.96 -18.16
CA ASP A 109 -13.13 10.37 -17.87
C ASP A 109 -13.90 10.58 -16.56
N LYS A 110 -14.93 9.78 -16.31
CA LYS A 110 -15.68 9.80 -15.03
C LYS A 110 -14.77 9.47 -13.85
N ILE A 111 -13.99 8.39 -13.94
CA ILE A 111 -13.04 7.99 -12.90
C ILE A 111 -11.99 9.09 -12.67
N TYR A 112 -11.42 9.64 -13.74
CA TYR A 112 -10.43 10.72 -13.67
C TYR A 112 -10.98 11.95 -12.94
N LYS A 113 -12.15 12.43 -13.36
CA LYS A 113 -12.84 13.58 -12.75
C LYS A 113 -13.19 13.33 -11.28
N TYR A 114 -13.63 12.12 -10.95
CA TYR A 114 -13.91 11.75 -9.56
C TYR A 114 -12.64 11.80 -8.70
N LEU A 115 -11.56 11.15 -9.13
CA LEU A 115 -10.30 11.10 -8.38
C LEU A 115 -9.65 12.48 -8.22
N ILE A 116 -9.66 13.33 -9.26
CA ILE A 116 -9.06 14.66 -9.16
C ILE A 116 -9.83 15.58 -8.20
N ASN A 117 -11.15 15.39 -8.09
CA ASN A 117 -12.00 16.16 -7.18
C ASN A 117 -11.83 15.75 -5.70
N LEU A 118 -11.33 14.54 -5.43
CA LEU A 118 -10.96 14.12 -4.08
C LEU A 118 -9.67 14.78 -3.56
N ASN A 119 -8.87 15.39 -4.44
CA ASN A 119 -7.64 16.04 -4.02
C ASN A 119 -7.93 17.29 -3.18
N ILE A 120 -7.33 17.33 -1.98
CA ILE A 120 -7.35 18.52 -1.14
C ILE A 120 -6.45 19.59 -1.78
N LYS A 121 -7.06 20.50 -2.54
CA LYS A 121 -6.35 21.58 -3.26
C LYS A 121 -5.93 22.71 -2.32
N GLU A 122 -6.72 23.00 -1.30
CA GLU A 122 -6.45 24.13 -0.41
C GLU A 122 -5.40 23.82 0.67
N ARG A 123 -4.45 24.74 0.83
CA ARG A 123 -3.38 24.64 1.82
C ARG A 123 -3.91 24.53 3.25
N ARG A 124 -4.98 25.26 3.59
CA ARG A 124 -5.59 25.25 4.93
C ARG A 124 -6.18 23.88 5.24
N LEU A 125 -7.05 23.37 4.35
CA LEU A 125 -7.63 22.04 4.47
C LEU A 125 -6.56 20.94 4.57
N ARG A 126 -5.44 21.09 3.84
CA ARG A 126 -4.31 20.16 3.93
C ARG A 126 -3.63 20.18 5.30
N LYS A 127 -3.44 21.36 5.90
CA LYS A 127 -2.91 21.50 7.26
C LYS A 127 -3.84 20.84 8.28
N ASP A 128 -5.14 21.14 8.21
CA ASP A 128 -6.13 20.59 9.14
C ASP A 128 -6.24 19.07 9.00
N HIS A 129 -6.12 18.55 7.78
CA HIS A 129 -6.04 17.11 7.52
C HIS A 129 -4.80 16.47 8.19
N VAL A 130 -3.62 17.07 8.05
CA VAL A 130 -2.38 16.58 8.68
C VAL A 130 -2.49 16.59 10.20
N ILE A 131 -3.07 17.64 10.79
CA ILE A 131 -3.31 17.74 12.24
C ILE A 131 -4.21 16.58 12.70
N ARG A 132 -5.36 16.38 12.05
CA ARG A 132 -6.29 15.28 12.36
C ARG A 132 -5.64 13.90 12.25
N ILE A 133 -4.78 13.67 11.25
CA ILE A 133 -4.02 12.41 11.14
C ILE A 133 -3.09 12.21 12.35
N LYS A 134 -2.36 13.26 12.75
CA LYS A 134 -1.44 13.19 13.90
C LYS A 134 -2.21 12.90 15.20
N GLU A 135 -3.33 13.56 15.41
CA GLU A 135 -4.21 13.35 16.56
C GLU A 135 -4.79 11.93 16.58
N LYS A 136 -5.32 11.46 15.44
CA LYS A 136 -5.82 10.08 15.31
C LYS A 136 -4.73 9.05 15.62
N LYS A 137 -3.49 9.28 15.16
CA LYS A 137 -2.34 8.41 15.46
C LYS A 137 -1.99 8.42 16.95
N LYS A 138 -2.04 9.60 17.60
CA LYS A 138 -1.83 9.73 19.06
C LYS A 138 -2.92 8.99 19.84
N ASN A 139 -4.18 9.17 19.46
CA ASN A 139 -5.32 8.48 20.07
C ASN A 139 -5.20 6.95 19.90
N ASN A 140 -4.88 6.45 18.70
CA ASN A 140 -4.69 5.02 18.48
C ASN A 140 -3.57 4.43 19.34
N LYS A 141 -2.44 5.15 19.51
CA LYS A 141 -1.38 4.73 20.44
C LYS A 141 -1.88 4.66 21.88
N SER A 142 -2.68 5.64 22.33
CA SER A 142 -3.28 5.64 23.66
C SER A 142 -4.24 4.46 23.86
N LYS A 143 -5.14 4.19 22.89
CA LYS A 143 -6.02 3.01 22.90
C LYS A 143 -5.23 1.71 23.05
N ILE A 144 -4.17 1.53 22.26
CA ILE A 144 -3.32 0.32 22.33
C ILE A 144 -2.67 0.17 23.72
N LYS A 145 -2.17 1.27 24.30
CA LYS A 145 -1.61 1.25 25.67
C LYS A 145 -2.64 0.83 26.71
N ASN A 146 -3.88 1.29 26.54
CA ASN A 146 -5.01 0.96 27.42
C ASN A 146 -5.67 -0.39 27.05
N ASN A 147 -5.02 -1.24 26.26
CA ASN A 147 -5.55 -2.53 25.78
C ASN A 147 -6.89 -2.42 25.04
N ILE A 148 -7.11 -1.32 24.33
CA ILE A 148 -8.28 -1.08 23.48
C ILE A 148 -7.86 -1.16 22.02
N CYS A 149 -8.61 -1.90 21.21
CA CYS A 149 -8.40 -2.04 19.79
C CYS A 149 -8.73 -0.71 19.08
N PRO A 150 -7.79 -0.11 18.34
CA PRO A 150 -8.05 1.14 17.62
C PRO A 150 -8.95 0.94 16.39
N LYS A 151 -9.18 -0.29 15.95
CA LYS A 151 -10.01 -0.62 14.77
C LYS A 151 -11.50 -0.76 15.11
N CYS A 152 -11.84 -1.50 16.17
CA CYS A 152 -13.24 -1.78 16.54
C CYS A 152 -13.62 -1.38 17.97
N GLY A 153 -12.68 -0.92 18.80
CA GLY A 153 -12.93 -0.59 20.20
C GLY A 153 -12.96 -1.78 21.16
N GLY A 154 -12.92 -3.03 20.67
CA GLY A 154 -12.84 -4.23 21.52
C GLY A 154 -11.51 -4.34 22.29
N LEU A 155 -11.43 -5.24 23.26
CA LEU A 155 -10.22 -5.43 24.08
C LEU A 155 -9.08 -6.08 23.28
N LEU A 156 -7.84 -5.68 23.56
CA LEU A 156 -6.62 -6.34 23.10
C LEU A 156 -6.16 -7.36 24.15
N VAL A 157 -5.89 -8.58 23.69
CA VAL A 157 -5.42 -9.69 24.53
C VAL A 157 -4.07 -10.19 24.04
N ILE A 158 -3.22 -10.67 24.95
CA ILE A 158 -1.94 -11.28 24.59
C ILE A 158 -2.22 -12.66 23.98
N ARG A 159 -1.61 -12.93 22.83
CA ARG A 159 -1.65 -14.22 22.13
C ARG A 159 -0.23 -14.69 21.83
N ASN A 160 -0.05 -15.99 21.71
CA ASN A 160 1.21 -16.60 21.27
C ASN A 160 1.13 -16.88 19.77
N GLY A 161 2.13 -16.45 19.01
CA GLY A 161 2.29 -16.76 17.60
C GLY A 161 3.66 -17.37 17.32
N LYS A 162 3.89 -17.75 16.05
CA LYS A 162 5.16 -18.32 15.57
C LYS A 162 6.40 -17.49 15.95
N TYR A 163 6.24 -16.17 16.02
CA TYR A 163 7.32 -15.21 16.30
C TYR A 163 7.29 -14.66 17.74
N GLY A 164 6.57 -15.31 18.65
CA GLY A 164 6.45 -14.90 20.05
C GLY A 164 5.10 -14.28 20.40
N LYS A 165 5.06 -13.61 21.55
CA LYS A 165 3.84 -12.99 22.09
C LYS A 165 3.49 -11.70 21.34
N PHE A 166 2.21 -11.50 21.07
CA PHE A 166 1.68 -10.28 20.45
C PHE A 166 0.31 -9.90 21.04
N LYS A 167 -0.14 -8.66 20.86
CA LYS A 167 -1.51 -8.25 21.21
C LYS A 167 -2.42 -8.43 20.01
N GLY A 168 -3.50 -9.19 20.17
CA GLY A 168 -4.55 -9.37 19.16
C GLY A 168 -5.90 -8.89 19.68
N CYS A 169 -6.78 -8.41 18.79
CA CYS A 169 -8.14 -8.07 19.17
C CYS A 169 -8.92 -9.32 19.65
N ARG A 170 -9.69 -9.18 20.73
CA ARG A 170 -10.55 -10.25 21.26
C ARG A 170 -11.62 -10.67 20.25
N ASN A 171 -12.09 -9.74 19.41
CA ASN A 171 -13.16 -9.98 18.44
C ASN A 171 -12.67 -10.63 17.13
N PHE A 172 -11.53 -11.34 17.13
CA PHE A 172 -11.13 -12.16 16.00
C PHE A 172 -12.15 -13.31 15.81
N PRO A 173 -12.57 -13.68 14.58
CA PRO A 173 -12.00 -13.30 13.27
C PRO A 173 -12.47 -11.97 12.68
N GLU A 174 -13.57 -11.39 13.17
CA GLU A 174 -14.18 -10.14 12.65
C GLU A 174 -13.21 -8.95 12.71
N CYS A 175 -12.41 -8.88 13.77
CA CYS A 175 -11.35 -7.89 13.91
C CYS A 175 -9.97 -8.53 13.92
N LYS A 176 -9.29 -8.50 12.77
CA LYS A 176 -7.91 -9.00 12.59
C LYS A 176 -6.81 -8.03 13.05
N PHE A 177 -7.12 -7.04 13.89
CA PHE A 177 -6.10 -6.11 14.37
C PHE A 177 -5.12 -6.85 15.29
N THR A 178 -3.83 -6.71 14.99
CA THR A 178 -2.73 -7.19 15.82
C THR A 178 -1.66 -6.10 15.95
N THR A 179 -0.89 -6.17 17.03
CA THR A 179 0.28 -5.31 17.24
C THR A 179 1.31 -6.09 18.07
N ASN A 180 2.59 -5.87 17.78
CA ASN A 180 3.65 -6.47 18.56
C ASN A 180 3.66 -5.89 19.99
N LEU A 181 4.17 -6.66 20.93
CA LEU A 181 4.41 -6.18 22.29
C LEU A 181 5.53 -5.14 22.33
#